data_AF-A0A1W1UDZ3-F1
#
_entry.id   AF-A0A1W1UDZ3-F1
#
_cell.length_a   1.000
_cell.length_b   1.000
_cell.length_c   1.000
_cell.angle_alpha   90.00
_cell.angle_beta   90.00
_cell.angle_gamma   90.00
#
_symmetry.space_group_name_H-M   'P 1'
#
loop_
_entity.id
_entity.type
_entity.pdbx_description
1 polymer ?
#
loop_
_entity_poly.entity_id
_entity_poly.type
_entity_poly.pdbx_seq_one_letter_code
_entity_poly.pdbx_strand_id
1 'polypeptide(L)'
;MKTKTTQTVTALPRTALLAGYGGAAALRTGSTDVPPSDTTVGGSPTGPPEVQGEWQAGESASVGDYAPNSRAWQGGAGSSFSLKLRADGPYQYAGLLALDAGACQGKILSDEKGRATFEDGKMTFTPTEGAVRPSVWNGPVNPPLPPSAAGR
;
A
#
# COMPACT_ATOMS: atom_id res chain seq x y z
N MET A 1 19.09 23.16 -15.68
CA MET A 1 19.83 22.05 -15.06
C MET A 1 19.10 21.69 -13.76
N LYS A 2 18.56 20.48 -13.62
CA LYS A 2 17.82 20.03 -12.42
C LYS A 2 18.72 19.08 -11.62
N THR A 3 19.11 19.49 -10.43
CA THR A 3 19.88 18.68 -9.48
C THR A 3 18.99 17.61 -8.87
N LYS A 4 19.38 16.33 -9.02
CA LYS A 4 18.77 15.20 -8.30
C LYS A 4 19.46 15.06 -6.95
N THR A 5 18.72 15.26 -5.87
CA THR A 5 19.17 14.95 -4.52
C THR A 5 18.90 13.49 -4.22
N THR A 6 19.97 12.69 -4.13
CA THR A 6 19.93 11.29 -3.68
C THR A 6 19.85 11.27 -2.16
N GLN A 7 18.82 10.63 -1.60
CA GLN A 7 18.74 10.36 -0.17
C GLN A 7 19.24 8.93 0.11
N THR A 8 20.32 8.82 0.87
CA THR A 8 20.89 7.55 1.35
C THR A 8 20.35 7.29 2.75
N VAL A 9 19.57 6.23 2.93
CA VAL A 9 19.13 5.77 4.25
C VAL A 9 20.11 4.70 4.73
N THR A 10 20.89 5.01 5.76
CA THR A 10 21.82 4.08 6.38
C THR A 10 21.07 3.17 7.35
N ALA A 11 21.06 1.85 7.06
CA ALA A 11 20.52 0.86 7.98
C ALA A 11 21.51 0.61 9.13
N LEU A 12 21.04 0.76 10.37
CA LEU A 12 21.76 0.37 11.58
C LEU A 12 21.70 -1.16 11.76
N PRO A 13 22.82 -1.85 12.04
CA PRO A 13 22.79 -3.29 12.29
C PRO A 13 22.14 -3.60 13.64
N ARG A 14 21.08 -4.42 13.63
CA ARG A 14 20.53 -5.05 14.83
C ARG A 14 21.40 -6.25 15.20
N THR A 15 22.12 -6.12 16.30
CA THR A 15 22.91 -7.18 16.94
C THR A 15 22.01 -8.34 17.36
N ALA A 16 22.24 -9.54 16.82
CA ALA A 16 21.60 -10.77 17.26
C ALA A 16 22.34 -11.36 18.48
N LEU A 17 21.65 -11.52 19.60
CA LEU A 17 22.12 -12.29 20.76
C LEU A 17 21.85 -13.78 20.50
N LEU A 18 22.93 -14.54 20.29
CA LEU A 18 22.93 -16.01 20.28
C LEU A 18 22.90 -16.52 21.73
N ALA A 19 21.81 -17.16 22.14
CA ALA A 19 21.76 -18.04 23.30
C ALA A 19 21.76 -19.48 22.80
N GLY A 20 22.87 -20.19 23.04
CA GLY A 20 23.03 -21.60 22.71
C GLY A 20 22.55 -22.52 23.83
N TYR A 21 22.06 -23.69 23.43
CA TYR A 21 22.06 -24.99 24.12
C TYR A 21 21.92 -25.99 22.96
N GLY A 22 22.91 -26.78 22.54
CA GLY A 22 23.60 -27.80 23.31
C GLY A 22 22.93 -29.16 23.04
N GLY A 23 23.45 -29.96 22.10
CA GLY A 23 22.87 -31.28 21.81
C GLY A 23 23.46 -32.06 20.64
N ALA A 24 24.65 -32.66 20.88
CA ALA A 24 25.18 -33.92 20.35
C ALA A 24 25.36 -34.17 18.82
N ALA A 25 26.56 -34.65 18.52
CA ALA A 25 27.08 -35.07 17.23
C ALA A 25 26.51 -36.39 16.69
N ALA A 26 26.50 -36.53 15.37
CA ALA A 26 26.81 -37.79 14.70
C ALA A 26 27.45 -37.51 13.32
N LEU A 27 28.77 -37.71 13.22
CA LEU A 27 29.44 -37.97 11.95
C LEU A 27 28.87 -39.26 11.36
N ARG A 28 28.43 -39.24 10.11
CA ARG A 28 28.38 -40.45 9.27
C ARG A 28 29.01 -40.17 7.91
N THR A 29 30.00 -41.00 7.65
CA THR A 29 30.83 -41.16 6.46
C THR A 29 30.03 -41.64 5.24
N GLY A 30 30.32 -41.03 4.09
CA GLY A 30 30.46 -41.70 2.77
C GLY A 30 29.24 -42.37 2.13
N SER A 31 28.68 -41.72 1.11
CA SER A 31 28.39 -42.37 -0.17
C SER A 31 28.30 -41.30 -1.27
N THR A 32 29.14 -41.39 -2.29
CA THR A 32 28.96 -40.72 -3.57
C THR A 32 27.80 -41.40 -4.29
N ASP A 33 26.60 -40.85 -4.11
CA ASP A 33 25.48 -41.15 -4.99
C ASP A 33 24.88 -39.80 -5.37
N VAL A 34 25.07 -39.39 -6.63
CA VAL A 34 24.43 -38.21 -7.20
C VAL A 34 23.07 -38.67 -7.70
N PRO A 35 21.95 -38.35 -7.04
CA PRO A 35 20.64 -38.65 -7.61
C PRO A 35 20.42 -37.77 -8.85
N PRO A 36 19.93 -38.32 -9.97
CA PRO A 36 19.54 -37.51 -11.09
C PRO A 36 18.17 -36.86 -10.81
N SER A 37 18.12 -35.57 -11.11
CA SER A 37 16.93 -34.77 -11.44
C SER A 37 15.96 -34.44 -10.30
N ASP A 38 15.72 -33.14 -10.12
CA ASP A 38 14.35 -32.65 -10.13
C ASP A 38 14.31 -31.30 -10.86
N THR A 39 13.72 -31.35 -12.06
CA THR A 39 13.20 -30.19 -12.76
C THR A 39 12.24 -29.49 -11.81
N THR A 40 12.59 -28.30 -11.33
CA THR A 40 11.66 -27.45 -10.58
C THR A 40 10.48 -27.11 -11.49
N VAL A 41 9.40 -27.87 -11.35
CA VAL A 41 8.08 -27.53 -11.88
C VAL A 41 7.73 -26.18 -11.29
N GLY A 42 7.39 -25.23 -12.17
CA GLY A 42 7.14 -23.84 -11.84
C GLY A 42 6.13 -23.66 -10.71
N GLY A 43 6.64 -23.46 -9.50
CA GLY A 43 5.92 -22.80 -8.43
C GLY A 43 6.03 -21.30 -8.67
N SER A 44 4.90 -20.59 -8.69
CA SER A 44 4.91 -19.12 -8.65
C SER A 44 5.87 -18.67 -7.55
N PRO A 45 6.77 -17.70 -7.80
CA PRO A 45 7.71 -17.24 -6.78
C PRO A 45 6.90 -16.76 -5.58
N THR A 46 6.98 -17.54 -4.49
CA THR A 46 6.36 -17.18 -3.22
C THR A 46 7.12 -15.98 -2.70
N GLY A 47 6.43 -14.86 -2.52
CA GLY A 47 7.07 -13.63 -2.02
C GLY A 47 7.69 -13.85 -0.64
N PRO A 48 8.70 -13.05 -0.24
CA PRO A 48 9.26 -13.14 1.11
C PRO A 48 8.14 -13.07 2.17
N PRO A 49 8.15 -13.93 3.21
CA PRO A 49 7.07 -13.96 4.19
C PRO A 49 6.89 -12.64 4.93
N GLU A 50 7.92 -11.80 5.00
CA GLU A 50 7.92 -10.50 5.67
C GLU A 50 7.07 -9.44 4.96
N VAL A 51 6.86 -9.56 3.65
CA VAL A 51 6.05 -8.60 2.86
C VAL A 51 4.59 -9.06 2.70
N GLN A 52 4.27 -10.28 3.11
CA GLN A 52 2.93 -10.84 3.05
C GLN A 52 2.05 -10.29 4.18
N GLY A 53 0.73 -10.30 3.97
CA GLY A 53 -0.24 -9.91 4.98
C GLY A 53 -1.04 -8.66 4.59
N GLU A 54 -1.52 -7.95 5.61
CA GLU A 54 -2.29 -6.72 5.43
C GLU A 54 -1.45 -5.52 5.87
N TRP A 55 -1.33 -4.55 4.97
CA TRP A 55 -0.63 -3.30 5.17
C TRP A 55 -1.64 -2.17 5.12
N GLN A 56 -1.48 -1.21 6.02
CA GLN A 56 -2.26 0.03 6.01
C GLN A 56 -1.32 1.18 6.36
N ALA A 57 -1.52 2.32 5.71
CA ALA A 57 -0.84 3.53 6.10
C ALA A 57 -1.68 4.77 5.78
N GLY A 58 -1.36 5.84 6.49
CA GLY A 58 -2.07 7.10 6.42
C GLY A 58 -3.37 7.09 7.21
N GLU A 59 -3.95 8.28 7.32
CA GLU A 59 -5.21 8.53 8.01
C GLU A 59 -6.07 9.40 7.10
N SER A 60 -7.37 9.12 7.07
CA SER A 60 -8.32 9.93 6.33
C SER A 60 -9.56 10.16 7.16
N ALA A 61 -10.07 11.38 7.15
CA ALA A 61 -11.36 11.70 7.70
C ALA A 61 -12.44 11.52 6.62
N SER A 62 -13.49 10.77 6.97
CA SER A 62 -14.70 10.61 6.15
C SER A 62 -15.59 11.85 6.21
N VAL A 63 -15.50 12.59 7.33
CA VAL A 63 -16.31 13.76 7.64
C VAL A 63 -15.42 15.00 7.58
N GLY A 64 -15.99 16.09 7.08
CA GLY A 64 -15.36 17.39 7.01
C GLY A 64 -15.42 18.17 8.32
N ASP A 65 -14.47 19.08 8.50
CA ASP A 65 -14.40 19.95 9.69
C ASP A 65 -14.72 21.40 9.32
N TYR A 66 -15.27 22.15 10.26
CA TYR A 66 -15.46 23.59 10.09
C TYR A 66 -14.16 24.33 10.41
N ALA A 67 -13.62 25.06 9.44
CA ALA A 67 -12.41 25.87 9.58
C ALA A 67 -12.77 27.31 10.00
N PRO A 68 -12.47 27.76 11.24
CA PRO A 68 -12.91 29.06 11.74
C PRO A 68 -12.23 30.25 11.04
N ASN A 69 -10.99 30.05 10.59
CA ASN A 69 -10.17 31.06 9.91
C ASN A 69 -10.71 31.41 8.51
N SER A 70 -11.14 30.41 7.74
CA SER A 70 -11.75 30.60 6.42
C SER A 70 -13.27 30.72 6.48
N ARG A 71 -13.88 30.51 7.66
CA ARG A 71 -15.33 30.47 7.88
C ARG A 71 -16.06 29.52 6.93
N ALA A 72 -15.43 28.39 6.59
CA ALA A 72 -15.93 27.45 5.60
C ALA A 72 -15.86 26.01 6.12
N TRP A 73 -16.80 25.18 5.68
CA TRP A 73 -16.69 23.72 5.82
C TRP A 73 -15.64 23.19 4.85
N GLN A 74 -14.70 22.42 5.36
CA GLN A 74 -13.71 21.71 4.56
C GLN A 74 -14.18 20.27 4.36
N GLY A 75 -13.88 19.66 3.21
CA GLY A 75 -14.07 18.23 3.04
C GLY A 75 -13.16 17.45 4.01
N GLY A 76 -13.50 16.19 4.29
CA GLY A 76 -12.65 15.35 5.15
C GLY A 76 -11.22 15.31 4.60
N ALA A 77 -10.21 15.43 5.46
CA ALA A 77 -8.81 15.52 5.04
C ALA A 77 -8.10 14.16 5.02
N GLY A 78 -6.87 14.16 4.48
CA GLY A 78 -5.96 13.03 4.62
C GLY A 78 -6.05 11.99 3.50
N SER A 79 -4.95 11.25 3.38
CA SER A 79 -4.76 10.17 2.42
C SER A 79 -4.48 8.89 3.17
N SER A 80 -5.01 7.78 2.68
CA SER A 80 -4.83 6.47 3.29
C SER A 80 -4.77 5.40 2.23
N PHE A 81 -4.14 4.27 2.52
CA PHE A 81 -4.29 3.07 1.71
C PHE A 81 -4.36 1.81 2.57
N SER A 82 -4.87 0.75 1.96
CA SER A 82 -4.78 -0.62 2.42
C SER A 82 -4.28 -1.50 1.27
N LEU A 83 -3.42 -2.47 1.61
CA LEU A 83 -2.92 -3.47 0.69
C LEU A 83 -3.01 -4.83 1.39
N LYS A 84 -3.70 -5.78 0.77
CA LYS A 84 -3.69 -7.19 1.16
C LYS A 84 -2.87 -7.95 0.14
N LEU A 85 -1.78 -8.58 0.56
CA LEU A 85 -0.86 -9.31 -0.30
C LEU A 85 -0.73 -10.75 0.20
N ARG A 86 -1.07 -11.71 -0.66
CA ARG A 86 -0.97 -13.14 -0.34
C ARG A 86 0.37 -13.71 -0.80
N ALA A 87 0.78 -14.81 -0.16
CA ALA A 87 2.03 -15.51 -0.43
C ALA A 87 2.20 -15.94 -1.89
N ASP A 88 1.09 -16.32 -2.53
CA ASP A 88 1.00 -16.81 -3.90
C ASP A 88 0.93 -15.68 -4.95
N GLY A 89 0.98 -14.41 -4.52
CA GLY A 89 1.02 -13.24 -5.38
C GLY A 89 -0.30 -12.46 -5.57
N PRO A 90 -1.52 -13.01 -5.41
CA PRO A 90 -2.74 -12.21 -5.44
C PRO A 90 -2.68 -11.05 -4.45
N TYR A 91 -3.10 -9.88 -4.91
CA TYR A 91 -3.21 -8.71 -4.07
C TYR A 91 -4.53 -7.96 -4.28
N GLN A 92 -4.90 -7.18 -3.27
CA GLN A 92 -6.00 -6.23 -3.29
C GLN A 92 -5.51 -4.92 -2.70
N TYR A 93 -5.77 -3.81 -3.37
CA TYR A 93 -5.40 -2.48 -2.93
C TYR A 93 -6.62 -1.57 -2.94
N ALA A 94 -6.72 -0.73 -1.93
CA ALA A 94 -7.66 0.39 -1.89
C ALA A 94 -6.92 1.61 -1.34
N GLY A 95 -6.94 2.71 -2.07
CA GLY A 95 -6.26 3.95 -1.73
C GLY A 95 -7.15 5.16 -1.89
N LEU A 96 -7.15 6.04 -0.90
CA LEU A 96 -7.74 7.35 -0.96
C LEU A 96 -6.63 8.40 -0.95
N LEU A 97 -6.55 9.20 -2.01
CA LEU A 97 -5.61 10.30 -2.12
C LEU A 97 -6.36 11.62 -1.99
N ALA A 98 -6.08 12.41 -0.96
CA ALA A 98 -6.49 13.80 -0.88
C ALA A 98 -5.56 14.68 -1.72
N LEU A 99 -6.17 15.62 -2.46
CA LEU A 99 -5.48 16.59 -3.29
C LEU A 99 -5.93 17.99 -2.87
N ASP A 100 -4.95 18.84 -2.55
CA ASP A 100 -5.19 20.23 -2.22
C ASP A 100 -4.48 21.14 -3.23
N ALA A 101 -5.24 22.00 -3.89
CA ALA A 101 -4.76 22.99 -4.84
C ALA A 101 -5.39 24.36 -4.53
N GLY A 102 -4.83 25.06 -3.54
CA GLY A 102 -5.37 26.35 -3.09
C GLY A 102 -6.75 26.17 -2.44
N ALA A 103 -7.77 26.82 -3.00
CA ALA A 103 -9.15 26.67 -2.54
C ALA A 103 -9.84 25.40 -3.07
N CYS A 104 -9.18 24.66 -3.97
CA CYS A 104 -9.72 23.46 -4.57
C CYS A 104 -9.30 22.22 -3.79
N GLN A 105 -10.29 21.52 -3.24
CA GLN A 105 -10.10 20.20 -2.64
C GLN A 105 -10.65 19.12 -3.57
N GLY A 106 -9.89 18.04 -3.71
CA GLY A 106 -10.26 16.87 -4.47
C GLY A 106 -9.84 15.59 -3.76
N LYS A 107 -10.47 14.48 -4.12
CA LYS A 107 -10.09 13.14 -3.68
C LYS A 107 -10.02 12.21 -4.87
N ILE A 108 -9.11 11.26 -4.84
CA ILE A 108 -9.09 10.14 -5.77
C ILE A 108 -9.21 8.88 -4.95
N LEU A 109 -10.28 8.13 -5.16
CA LEU A 109 -10.40 6.76 -4.69
C LEU A 109 -9.89 5.82 -5.78
N SER A 110 -9.00 4.91 -5.42
CA SER A 110 -8.44 3.90 -6.31
C SER A 110 -8.60 2.54 -5.66
N ASP A 111 -9.29 1.63 -6.32
CA ASP A 111 -9.41 0.24 -5.92
C ASP A 111 -8.82 -0.62 -7.03
N GLU A 112 -7.97 -1.59 -6.70
CA GLU A 112 -7.44 -2.53 -7.68
C GLU A 112 -7.18 -3.92 -7.09
N LYS A 113 -7.17 -4.91 -7.96
CA LYS A 113 -6.80 -6.29 -7.66
C LYS A 113 -5.93 -6.82 -8.78
N GLY A 114 -5.01 -7.72 -8.45
CA GLY A 114 -4.15 -8.31 -9.46
C GLY A 114 -3.18 -9.31 -8.87
N ARG A 115 -2.02 -9.44 -9.52
CA ARG A 115 -0.92 -10.27 -9.04
C ARG A 115 0.36 -9.47 -8.85
N ALA A 116 1.05 -9.73 -7.75
CA ALA A 116 2.39 -9.31 -7.47
C ALA A 116 3.38 -10.44 -7.84
N THR A 117 4.49 -10.08 -8.47
CA THR A 117 5.62 -10.98 -8.71
C THR A 117 6.86 -10.47 -8.00
N PHE A 118 7.75 -11.39 -7.63
CA PHE A 118 8.97 -11.12 -6.87
C PHE A 118 10.17 -11.66 -7.64
N GLU A 119 11.02 -10.76 -8.12
CA GLU A 119 12.22 -11.09 -8.90
C GLU A 119 13.34 -10.13 -8.51
N ASP A 120 14.54 -10.63 -8.23
CA ASP A 120 15.73 -9.80 -7.92
C ASP A 120 15.51 -8.73 -6.84
N GLY A 121 14.74 -9.06 -5.79
CA GLY A 121 14.41 -8.13 -4.71
C GLY A 121 13.42 -7.02 -5.11
N LYS A 122 12.86 -7.09 -6.32
CA LYS A 122 11.82 -6.19 -6.82
C LYS A 122 10.46 -6.87 -6.75
N MET A 123 9.49 -6.14 -6.20
CA MET A 123 8.08 -6.50 -6.28
C MET A 123 7.44 -5.73 -7.44
N THR A 124 6.74 -6.43 -8.34
CA THR A 124 6.01 -5.83 -9.46
C THR A 124 4.54 -6.18 -9.37
N PHE A 125 3.67 -5.17 -9.36
CA PHE A 125 2.21 -5.35 -9.39
C PHE A 125 1.70 -5.32 -10.82
N THR A 126 0.90 -6.31 -11.18
CA THR A 126 0.15 -6.41 -12.43
C THR A 126 -1.34 -6.39 -12.10
N PRO A 127 -2.00 -5.22 -12.16
CA PRO A 127 -3.43 -5.11 -11.96
C PRO A 127 -4.18 -5.91 -13.04
N THR A 128 -5.21 -6.65 -12.63
CA THR A 128 -6.14 -7.33 -13.56
C THR A 128 -7.50 -6.65 -13.56
N GLU A 129 -7.85 -6.00 -12.45
CA GLU A 129 -9.08 -5.24 -12.27
C GLU A 129 -8.77 -3.98 -11.48
N GLY A 130 -9.49 -2.91 -11.75
CA GLY A 130 -9.42 -1.71 -10.92
C GLY A 130 -10.31 -0.60 -11.41
N ALA A 131 -10.53 0.38 -10.54
CA ALA A 131 -11.25 1.60 -10.83
C ALA A 131 -10.58 2.77 -10.13
N VAL A 132 -10.47 3.88 -10.86
CA VAL A 132 -10.03 5.17 -10.32
C VAL A 132 -11.20 6.12 -10.40
N ARG A 133 -11.59 6.68 -9.26
CA ARG A 133 -12.76 7.54 -9.09
C ARG A 133 -12.31 8.87 -8.51
N PRO A 134 -12.11 9.90 -9.35
CA PRO A 134 -11.88 11.25 -8.87
C PRO A 134 -13.19 11.84 -8.33
N SER A 135 -13.11 12.62 -7.26
CA SER A 135 -14.17 13.55 -6.88
C SER A 135 -14.11 14.76 -7.81
N VAL A 136 -15.26 15.41 -7.99
CA VAL A 136 -15.30 16.71 -8.67
C VAL A 136 -14.59 17.73 -7.79
N TRP A 137 -13.58 18.41 -8.34
CA TRP A 137 -12.92 19.55 -7.70
C TRP A 137 -13.96 20.65 -7.47
N ASN A 138 -14.05 21.19 -6.26
CA ASN A 138 -15.04 22.21 -5.87
C ASN A 138 -16.52 21.80 -5.99
N GLY A 139 -16.86 20.53 -5.79
CA GLY A 139 -18.27 20.16 -5.58
C GLY A 139 -18.76 20.70 -4.23
N PRO A 140 -19.80 21.57 -4.17
CA PRO A 140 -20.36 21.99 -2.89
C PRO A 140 -21.11 20.81 -2.24
N VAL A 141 -20.93 20.62 -0.93
CA VAL A 141 -22.04 20.17 -0.09
C VAL A 141 -23.01 21.36 0.01
N ASN A 142 -23.84 21.54 -1.01
CA ASN A 142 -24.94 22.50 -0.90
C ASN A 142 -26.00 21.92 0.05
N PRO A 143 -26.43 22.64 1.10
CA PRO A 143 -27.66 22.26 1.80
C PRO A 143 -28.85 22.29 0.82
N PRO A 144 -29.93 21.53 1.09
CA PRO A 144 -31.15 21.64 0.30
C PRO A 144 -31.54 23.12 0.26
N LEU A 145 -31.71 23.67 -0.95
CA LEU A 145 -32.27 25.01 -1.09
C LEU A 145 -33.63 25.02 -0.37
N PRO A 146 -33.90 25.98 0.53
CA PRO A 146 -35.24 26.14 1.06
C PRO A 146 -36.20 26.36 -0.12
N PRO A 147 -37.43 25.81 -0.07
CA PRO A 147 -38.39 26.04 -1.13
C PRO A 147 -38.54 27.55 -1.33
N SER A 148 -38.36 27.99 -2.57
CA SER A 148 -38.45 29.40 -2.94
C SER A 148 -39.74 29.97 -2.36
N ALA A 149 -39.62 30.87 -1.40
CA ALA A 149 -40.77 31.54 -0.83
C ALA A 149 -41.42 32.36 -1.94
N ALA A 150 -42.65 32.00 -2.27
CA ALA A 150 -43.49 32.75 -3.21
C ALA A 150 -43.51 34.23 -2.80
N GLY A 151 -42.96 35.08 -3.67
CA GLY A 151 -42.93 36.53 -3.52
C GLY A 151 -43.96 37.18 -4.42
N ARG A 152 -45.09 37.53 -3.78
CA ARG A 152 -46.12 38.55 -4.06
C ARG A 152 -46.13 39.27 -5.41
#